data_AF-A0A8T6U4K7-F1
#
_entry.id   AF-A0A8T6U4K7-F1
#
_cell.length_a   1.000
_cell.length_b   1.000
_cell.length_c   1.000
_cell.angle_alpha   90.00
_cell.angle_beta   90.00
_cell.angle_gamma   90.00
#
_symmetry.space_group_name_H-M   'P 1'
#
loop_
_entity.id
_entity.type
_entity.pdbx_description
1 polymer ?
#
loop_
_entity_poly.entity_id
_entity_poly.type
_entity_poly.pdbx_seq_one_letter_code
_entity_poly.pdbx_strand_id
1 'polypeptide(L)'
;MSEKWRGNSQATKKWELDEILEFLEVNNDDVFCDLGCGRGNLCIWASDKVKKSYGIEDNKDRYQKAKQKVLHRKKKNIRLIHGNYEDENTLNKIKDANIVFCINESSLSLYKKLEDALKPNTVFVKLGFPEYPVMRQSFVNDHSIIKIPFKIAKNKNQWINNVLGRKGTHKDLHKQIKKDFLKEFANEQIETIDDDIISIDWLRKKFKK
;
A
#
# COMPACT_ATOMS: atom_id res chain seq x y z
N MET A 1 -6.10 2.17 10.48
CA MET A 1 -6.47 3.54 10.05
C MET A 1 -7.89 3.88 10.50
N SER A 2 -8.08 4.97 11.25
CA SER A 2 -9.42 5.37 11.73
C SER A 2 -10.43 5.62 10.59
N GLU A 3 -11.72 5.34 10.84
CA GLU A 3 -12.81 5.57 9.86
C GLU A 3 -12.84 7.02 9.32
N LYS A 4 -12.33 7.97 10.11
CA LYS A 4 -12.14 9.39 9.77
C LYS A 4 -11.32 9.59 8.49
N TRP A 5 -10.33 8.73 8.23
CA TRP A 5 -9.46 8.82 7.05
C TRP A 5 -9.89 7.88 5.92
N ARG A 6 -10.59 6.78 6.24
CA ARG A 6 -11.02 5.77 5.26
C ARG A 6 -12.05 6.34 4.28
N GLY A 7 -11.64 6.46 3.02
CA GLY A 7 -12.49 7.04 1.96
C GLY A 7 -12.51 8.57 1.93
N ASN A 8 -11.62 9.23 2.68
CA ASN A 8 -11.39 10.67 2.53
C ASN A 8 -10.78 10.94 1.14
N SER A 9 -11.50 11.67 0.29
CA SER A 9 -11.06 11.98 -1.07
C SER A 9 -9.84 12.89 -1.14
N GLN A 10 -9.38 13.42 0.00
CA GLN A 10 -8.21 14.26 0.14
C GLN A 10 -6.99 13.54 0.73
N ALA A 11 -7.11 12.23 1.05
CA ALA A 11 -6.06 11.45 1.69
C ALA A 11 -4.76 11.37 0.87
N THR A 12 -4.88 11.31 -0.46
CA THR A 12 -3.75 11.41 -1.39
C THR A 12 -4.05 12.49 -2.41
N LYS A 13 -3.07 13.35 -2.66
CA LYS A 13 -3.12 14.39 -3.69
C LYS A 13 -2.64 13.84 -5.02
N LYS A 14 -3.10 14.45 -6.11
CA LYS A 14 -2.70 14.02 -7.46
C LYS A 14 -1.18 14.13 -7.68
N TRP A 15 -0.55 15.20 -7.18
CA TRP A 15 0.88 15.43 -7.35
C TRP A 15 1.72 14.36 -6.65
N GLU A 16 1.31 13.86 -5.48
CA GLU A 16 1.98 12.77 -4.78
C GLU A 16 1.99 11.49 -5.63
N LEU A 17 0.83 11.14 -6.22
CA LEU A 17 0.73 10.02 -7.15
C LEU A 17 1.59 10.26 -8.39
N ASP A 18 1.56 11.47 -8.96
CA ASP A 18 2.33 11.79 -10.16
C ASP A 18 3.84 11.59 -9.95
N GLU A 19 4.39 12.07 -8.83
CA GLU A 19 5.81 11.90 -8.47
C GLU A 19 6.18 10.44 -8.22
N ILE A 20 5.29 9.64 -7.61
CA ILE A 20 5.51 8.20 -7.46
C ILE A 20 5.52 7.49 -8.81
N LEU A 21 4.56 7.79 -9.69
CA LEU A 21 4.49 7.17 -11.02
C LEU A 21 5.68 7.59 -11.89
N GLU A 22 6.17 8.82 -11.74
CA GLU A 22 7.39 9.28 -12.41
C GLU A 22 8.64 8.57 -11.87
N PHE A 23 8.79 8.46 -10.54
CA PHE A 23 9.88 7.71 -9.92
C PHE A 23 9.90 6.24 -10.35
N LEU A 24 8.73 5.66 -10.61
CA LEU A 24 8.57 4.28 -11.07
C LEU A 24 8.67 4.14 -12.60
N GLU A 25 8.90 5.24 -13.33
CA GLU A 25 9.01 5.28 -14.81
C GLU A 25 7.78 4.69 -15.52
N VAL A 26 6.59 4.94 -14.94
CA VAL A 26 5.33 4.35 -15.40
C VAL A 26 4.92 4.89 -16.76
N ASN A 27 4.47 3.98 -17.62
CA ASN A 27 4.05 4.27 -18.99
C ASN A 27 2.76 3.51 -19.37
N ASN A 28 2.37 3.65 -20.63
CA ASN A 28 1.11 3.15 -21.17
C ASN A 28 1.05 1.63 -21.39
N ASP A 29 2.13 0.89 -21.07
CA ASP A 29 2.12 -0.58 -21.01
C ASP A 29 1.82 -1.11 -19.61
N ASP A 30 1.90 -0.27 -18.57
CA ASP A 30 1.69 -0.66 -17.19
C ASP A 30 0.22 -0.84 -16.81
N VAL A 31 -0.01 -1.61 -15.75
CA VAL A 31 -1.32 -1.90 -15.19
C VAL A 31 -1.32 -1.55 -13.70
N PHE A 32 -2.06 -0.50 -13.37
CA PHE A 32 -2.17 0.04 -12.02
C PHE A 32 -3.36 -0.56 -11.27
N CYS A 33 -3.23 -0.77 -9.95
CA CYS A 33 -4.33 -1.14 -9.06
C CYS A 33 -4.30 -0.30 -7.78
N ASP A 34 -5.47 0.19 -7.35
CA ASP A 34 -5.68 0.88 -6.08
C ASP A 34 -6.52 0.01 -5.11
N LEU A 35 -5.93 -0.40 -3.98
CA LEU A 35 -6.57 -1.22 -2.95
C LEU A 35 -7.28 -0.34 -1.92
N GLY A 36 -8.60 -0.47 -1.85
CA GLY A 36 -9.46 0.42 -1.07
C GLY A 36 -9.62 1.78 -1.76
N CYS A 37 -9.96 1.75 -3.06
CA CYS A 37 -9.93 2.91 -3.94
C CYS A 37 -10.96 4.01 -3.61
N GLY A 38 -11.87 3.76 -2.67
CA GLY A 38 -12.86 4.70 -2.19
C GLY A 38 -13.74 5.21 -3.33
N ARG A 39 -13.58 6.49 -3.68
CA ARG A 39 -14.34 7.16 -4.77
C ARG A 39 -13.63 7.11 -6.13
N GLY A 40 -12.57 6.30 -6.27
CA GLY A 40 -11.87 6.02 -7.52
C GLY A 40 -10.93 7.13 -8.02
N ASN A 41 -10.48 8.02 -7.14
CA ASN A 41 -9.65 9.18 -7.55
C ASN A 41 -8.31 8.76 -8.15
N LEU A 42 -7.54 7.90 -7.46
CA LEU A 42 -6.23 7.45 -7.93
C LEU A 42 -6.39 6.64 -9.22
N CYS A 43 -7.42 5.79 -9.33
CA CYS A 43 -7.71 5.07 -10.57
C CYS A 43 -7.90 6.02 -11.75
N ILE A 44 -8.67 7.10 -11.56
CA ILE A 44 -8.90 8.10 -12.60
C ILE A 44 -7.61 8.82 -12.97
N TRP A 45 -6.82 9.25 -11.98
CA TRP A 45 -5.56 9.95 -12.24
C TRP A 45 -4.52 9.07 -12.91
N ALA A 46 -4.35 7.83 -12.45
CA ALA A 46 -3.43 6.86 -13.04
C ALA A 46 -3.85 6.47 -14.47
N SER A 47 -5.17 6.39 -14.75
CA SER A 47 -5.68 5.97 -16.06
C SER A 47 -5.22 6.82 -17.25
N ASP A 48 -4.72 8.03 -17.00
CA ASP A 48 -4.12 8.89 -18.04
C ASP A 48 -2.71 8.45 -18.45
N LYS A 49 -2.04 7.65 -17.61
CA LYS A 49 -0.64 7.25 -17.77
C LYS A 49 -0.45 5.77 -18.04
N VAL A 50 -1.45 4.93 -17.73
CA VAL A 50 -1.34 3.47 -17.79
C VAL A 50 -2.26 2.83 -18.82
N LYS A 51 -1.92 1.61 -19.24
CA LYS A 51 -2.75 0.78 -20.12
C LYS A 51 -4.14 0.57 -19.53
N LYS A 52 -4.17 0.29 -18.23
CA LYS A 52 -5.35 -0.16 -17.49
C LYS A 52 -5.22 0.17 -16.02
N SER A 53 -6.32 0.59 -15.42
CA SER A 53 -6.39 0.88 -13.99
C SER A 53 -7.50 0.06 -13.33
N TYR A 54 -7.15 -0.61 -12.23
CA TYR A 54 -8.07 -1.30 -11.34
C TYR A 54 -8.31 -0.49 -10.07
N GLY A 55 -9.50 -0.63 -9.50
CA GLY A 55 -9.78 -0.19 -8.14
C GLY A 55 -10.65 -1.20 -7.40
N ILE A 56 -10.21 -1.65 -6.23
CA ILE A 56 -10.98 -2.55 -5.36
C ILE A 56 -11.52 -1.73 -4.19
N GLU A 57 -12.82 -1.84 -3.92
CA GLU A 57 -13.46 -1.19 -2.77
C GLU A 57 -14.52 -2.12 -2.18
N ASP A 58 -14.57 -2.25 -0.86
CA ASP A 58 -15.49 -3.15 -0.15
C ASP A 58 -16.79 -2.43 0.23
N ASN A 59 -16.74 -1.13 0.50
CA ASN A 59 -17.93 -0.36 0.82
C ASN A 59 -18.75 -0.08 -0.45
N LYS A 60 -19.99 -0.60 -0.45
CA LYS A 60 -20.91 -0.51 -1.58
C LYS A 60 -21.15 0.95 -2.03
N ASP A 61 -21.36 1.87 -1.10
CA ASP A 61 -21.69 3.26 -1.44
C ASP A 61 -20.52 4.00 -2.07
N ARG A 62 -19.30 3.80 -1.55
CA ARG A 62 -18.08 4.35 -2.14
C ARG A 62 -17.82 3.77 -3.52
N TYR A 63 -17.98 2.45 -3.68
CA TYR A 63 -17.89 1.79 -4.97
C TYR A 63 -18.90 2.35 -6.00
N GLN A 64 -20.16 2.55 -5.63
CA GLN A 64 -21.14 3.15 -6.55
C GLN A 64 -20.77 4.59 -6.94
N LYS A 65 -20.31 5.40 -5.98
CA LYS A 65 -19.81 6.76 -6.25
C LYS A 65 -18.61 6.73 -7.20
N ALA A 66 -17.69 5.78 -7.03
CA ALA A 66 -16.56 5.58 -7.94
C ALA A 66 -17.04 5.22 -9.36
N LYS A 67 -17.99 4.30 -9.51
CA LYS A 67 -18.56 3.93 -10.81
C LYS A 67 -19.20 5.11 -11.53
N GLN A 68 -20.05 5.86 -10.84
CA GLN A 68 -20.69 7.06 -11.41
C GLN A 68 -19.65 8.08 -11.87
N LYS A 69 -18.59 8.28 -11.08
CA LYS A 69 -17.50 9.20 -11.41
C LYS A 69 -16.71 8.75 -12.64
N VAL A 70 -16.36 7.47 -12.73
CA VAL A 70 -15.65 6.90 -13.89
C VAL A 70 -16.51 7.01 -15.16
N LEU A 71 -17.80 6.70 -15.06
CA LEU A 71 -18.76 6.82 -16.17
C LEU A 71 -18.85 8.26 -16.67
N HIS A 72 -19.01 9.23 -15.76
CA HIS A 72 -19.08 10.65 -16.10
C HIS A 72 -17.80 11.16 -16.78
N ARG A 73 -16.63 10.65 -16.35
CA ARG A 73 -15.33 10.98 -16.95
C ARG A 73 -15.04 10.24 -18.26
N LYS A 74 -15.94 9.34 -18.69
CA LYS A 74 -15.84 8.56 -19.94
C LYS A 74 -14.52 7.76 -20.07
N LYS A 75 -13.95 7.34 -18.95
CA LYS A 75 -12.71 6.52 -18.92
C LYS A 75 -13.04 5.06 -19.19
N LYS A 76 -12.49 4.50 -20.27
CA LYS A 76 -12.77 3.12 -20.71
C LYS A 76 -11.77 2.09 -20.18
N ASN A 77 -10.58 2.53 -19.77
CA ASN A 77 -9.50 1.68 -19.28
C ASN A 77 -9.51 1.50 -17.75
N ILE A 78 -10.59 1.88 -17.07
CA ILE A 78 -10.76 1.70 -15.62
C ILE A 78 -11.72 0.54 -15.35
N ARG A 79 -11.31 -0.41 -14.51
CA ARG A 79 -12.16 -1.50 -14.01
C ARG A 79 -12.26 -1.44 -12.48
N LEU A 80 -13.44 -1.09 -11.99
CA LEU A 80 -13.76 -1.11 -10.56
C LEU A 80 -14.31 -2.49 -10.17
N ILE A 81 -13.91 -2.96 -8.99
CA ILE A 81 -14.30 -4.25 -8.42
C ILE A 81 -14.89 -3.97 -7.02
N HIS A 82 -16.14 -4.37 -6.81
CA HIS A 82 -16.72 -4.39 -5.47
C HIS A 82 -16.27 -5.66 -4.76
N GLY A 83 -15.51 -5.53 -3.68
CA GLY A 83 -14.95 -6.66 -2.96
C GLY A 83 -13.91 -6.24 -1.93
N ASN A 84 -13.54 -7.18 -1.06
CA ASN A 84 -12.48 -6.99 -0.09
C ASN A 84 -11.14 -7.40 -0.73
N TYR A 85 -10.14 -6.53 -0.71
CA TYR A 85 -8.81 -6.85 -1.23
C TYR A 85 -8.05 -7.89 -0.39
N GLU A 86 -8.54 -8.24 0.80
CA GLU A 86 -8.04 -9.36 1.59
C GLU A 86 -8.61 -10.72 1.14
N ASP A 87 -9.60 -10.75 0.23
CA ASP A 87 -10.13 -11.98 -0.37
C ASP A 87 -9.33 -12.38 -1.62
N GLU A 88 -8.87 -13.63 -1.67
CA GLU A 88 -8.05 -14.16 -2.76
C GLU A 88 -8.80 -14.14 -4.10
N ASN A 89 -10.10 -14.42 -4.11
CA ASN A 89 -10.90 -14.36 -5.33
C ASN A 89 -10.98 -12.93 -5.90
N THR A 90 -10.91 -11.94 -5.02
CA THR A 90 -10.87 -10.53 -5.40
C THR A 90 -9.50 -10.13 -5.92
N LEU A 91 -8.41 -10.53 -5.25
CA LEU A 91 -7.04 -10.29 -5.73
C LEU A 91 -6.74 -10.98 -7.06
N ASN A 92 -7.25 -12.18 -7.29
CA ASN A 92 -7.06 -12.90 -8.56
C ASN A 92 -7.63 -12.15 -9.79
N LYS A 93 -8.54 -11.19 -9.59
CA LYS A 93 -9.08 -10.35 -10.67
C LYS A 93 -8.10 -9.27 -11.15
N ILE A 94 -7.02 -9.02 -10.41
CA ILE A 94 -5.99 -8.01 -10.72
C ILE A 94 -4.62 -8.63 -11.01
N LYS A 95 -4.54 -9.93 -11.34
CA LYS A 95 -3.27 -10.67 -11.58
C LYS A 95 -2.37 -10.11 -12.68
N ASP A 96 -2.90 -9.26 -13.56
CA ASP A 96 -2.15 -8.54 -14.59
C ASP A 96 -1.54 -7.22 -14.09
N ALA A 97 -1.87 -6.76 -12.87
CA ALA A 97 -1.31 -5.55 -12.28
C ALA A 97 0.19 -5.69 -11.97
N ASN A 98 0.95 -4.68 -12.37
CA ASN A 98 2.37 -4.56 -12.07
C ASN A 98 2.69 -3.38 -11.12
N ILE A 99 1.70 -2.55 -10.80
CA ILE A 99 1.77 -1.52 -9.77
C ILE A 99 0.51 -1.63 -8.91
N VAL A 100 0.67 -1.81 -7.61
CA VAL A 100 -0.41 -1.93 -6.63
C VAL A 100 -0.20 -0.89 -5.55
N PHE A 101 -1.21 -0.06 -5.33
CA PHE A 101 -1.20 1.02 -4.35
C PHE A 101 -2.10 0.65 -3.17
N CYS A 102 -1.64 0.85 -1.94
CA CYS A 102 -2.46 0.71 -0.74
C CYS A 102 -2.12 1.79 0.28
N ILE A 103 -3.09 2.65 0.57
CA ILE A 103 -2.98 3.67 1.63
C ILE A 103 -3.57 3.20 2.96
N ASN A 104 -4.35 2.13 2.92
CA ASN A 104 -4.94 1.55 4.12
C ASN A 104 -3.89 0.73 4.88
N GLU A 105 -4.25 0.37 6.10
CA GLU A 105 -3.49 -0.59 6.89
C GLU A 105 -3.44 -1.94 6.17
N SER A 106 -2.26 -2.54 6.16
CA SER A 106 -2.02 -3.84 5.54
C SER A 106 -1.62 -4.86 6.61
N SER A 107 -1.97 -6.12 6.37
CA SER A 107 -1.56 -7.23 7.23
C SER A 107 -0.45 -8.02 6.54
N LEU A 108 0.40 -8.72 7.29
CA LEU A 108 1.34 -9.69 6.69
C LEU A 108 0.64 -10.76 5.85
N SER A 109 -0.62 -11.07 6.17
CA SER A 109 -1.46 -11.94 5.34
C SER A 109 -1.70 -11.34 3.96
N LEU A 110 -1.95 -10.02 3.86
CA LEU A 110 -2.08 -9.33 2.57
C LEU A 110 -0.81 -9.44 1.75
N TYR A 111 0.38 -9.22 2.33
CA TYR A 111 1.64 -9.40 1.61
C TYR A 111 1.76 -10.81 1.03
N LYS A 112 1.45 -11.84 1.82
CA LYS A 112 1.49 -13.22 1.33
C LYS A 112 0.54 -13.42 0.15
N LYS A 113 -0.72 -12.97 0.28
CA LYS A 113 -1.72 -13.07 -0.79
C LYS A 113 -1.33 -12.29 -2.06
N LEU A 114 -0.71 -11.11 -1.91
CA LEU A 114 -0.21 -10.34 -3.05
C LEU A 114 0.91 -11.10 -3.78
N GLU A 115 1.84 -11.71 -3.04
CA GLU A 115 2.92 -12.52 -3.62
C GLU A 115 2.39 -13.78 -4.33
N ASP A 116 1.31 -14.38 -3.82
CA ASP A 116 0.67 -15.56 -4.42
C ASP A 116 -0.16 -15.21 -5.67
N ALA A 117 -0.83 -14.04 -5.68
CA ALA A 117 -1.75 -13.66 -6.75
C ALA A 117 -1.08 -12.90 -7.91
N LEU A 118 0.02 -12.19 -7.65
CA LEU A 118 0.62 -11.24 -8.59
C LEU A 118 1.94 -11.75 -9.16
N LYS A 119 2.35 -11.13 -10.28
CA LYS A 119 3.59 -11.50 -10.97
C LYS A 119 4.83 -11.03 -10.20
N PRO A 120 5.97 -11.73 -10.35
CA PRO A 120 7.26 -11.21 -9.91
C PRO A 120 7.54 -9.83 -10.51
N ASN A 121 8.26 -9.01 -9.75
CA ASN A 121 8.57 -7.61 -10.01
C ASN A 121 7.40 -6.63 -9.96
N THR A 122 6.18 -7.08 -9.64
CA THR A 122 5.08 -6.15 -9.30
C THR A 122 5.50 -5.26 -8.14
N VAL A 123 5.29 -3.95 -8.31
CA VAL A 123 5.59 -2.93 -7.30
C VAL A 123 4.38 -2.76 -6.40
N PHE A 124 4.58 -2.93 -5.10
CA PHE A 124 3.63 -2.58 -4.06
C PHE A 124 4.03 -1.24 -3.44
N VAL A 125 3.18 -0.23 -3.61
CA VAL A 125 3.34 1.11 -3.05
C VAL A 125 2.45 1.22 -1.82
N LYS A 126 3.08 1.43 -0.66
CA LYS A 126 2.40 1.50 0.63
C LYS A 126 2.63 2.85 1.29
N LEU A 127 1.58 3.46 1.84
CA LEU A 127 1.75 4.62 2.71
C LEU A 127 2.47 4.23 4.01
N GLY A 128 3.51 4.98 4.36
CA GLY A 128 4.32 4.78 5.54
C GLY A 128 5.33 3.65 5.43
N PHE A 129 5.82 3.17 6.56
CA PHE A 129 6.72 2.02 6.62
C PHE A 129 5.98 0.69 6.42
N PRO A 130 6.59 -0.31 5.78
CA PRO A 130 6.01 -1.65 5.67
C PRO A 130 5.95 -2.36 7.01
N GLU A 131 5.06 -3.31 7.17
CA GLU A 131 4.92 -4.17 8.35
C GLU A 131 6.22 -4.97 8.53
N TYR A 132 6.72 -5.05 9.77
CA TYR A 132 7.86 -5.91 10.07
C TYR A 132 7.47 -7.37 9.74
N PRO A 133 8.31 -8.20 9.09
CA PRO A 133 9.71 -7.97 8.70
C PRO A 133 9.93 -7.56 7.23
N VAL A 134 8.93 -7.04 6.53
CA VAL A 134 9.04 -6.68 5.10
C VAL A 134 9.98 -5.47 4.93
N MET A 135 10.93 -5.58 4.01
CA MET A 135 11.88 -4.50 3.67
C MET A 135 11.40 -3.70 2.46
N ARG A 136 11.59 -2.38 2.51
CA ARG A 136 11.37 -1.48 1.38
C ARG A 136 12.62 -1.35 0.51
N GLN A 137 12.42 -1.05 -0.77
CA GLN A 137 13.48 -0.78 -1.74
C GLN A 137 13.77 0.72 -1.80
N SER A 138 12.72 1.55 -1.80
CA SER A 138 12.81 3.01 -1.89
C SER A 138 11.68 3.69 -1.10
N PHE A 139 11.73 5.02 -1.01
CA PHE A 139 10.72 5.83 -0.33
C PHE A 139 10.50 7.16 -1.05
N VAL A 140 9.23 7.49 -1.33
CA VAL A 140 8.83 8.68 -2.09
C VAL A 140 7.58 9.27 -1.46
N ASN A 141 7.60 10.55 -1.05
CA ASN A 141 6.46 11.27 -0.45
C ASN A 141 5.71 10.45 0.59
N ASP A 142 6.45 9.91 1.56
CA ASP A 142 5.92 9.06 2.62
C ASP A 142 5.45 7.66 2.21
N HIS A 143 5.67 7.24 0.97
CA HIS A 143 5.30 5.91 0.47
C HIS A 143 6.51 5.00 0.32
N SER A 144 6.43 3.81 0.93
CA SER A 144 7.39 2.74 0.70
C SER A 144 7.14 2.08 -0.65
N ILE A 145 8.21 1.97 -1.42
CA ILE A 145 8.24 1.25 -2.68
C ILE A 145 8.79 -0.15 -2.40
N ILE A 146 7.97 -1.16 -2.67
CA ILE A 146 8.26 -2.55 -2.35
C ILE A 146 8.10 -3.40 -3.61
N LYS A 147 8.94 -4.41 -3.85
CA LYS A 147 8.80 -5.31 -5.02
C LYS A 147 8.50 -6.74 -4.57
N ILE A 148 7.65 -7.42 -5.33
CA ILE A 148 7.38 -8.86 -5.22
C ILE A 148 8.48 -9.65 -5.95
N PRO A 149 9.02 -10.76 -5.39
CA PRO A 149 8.75 -11.28 -4.06
C PRO A 149 9.33 -10.38 -2.96
N PHE A 150 8.62 -10.33 -1.83
CA PHE A 150 8.94 -9.42 -0.74
C PHE A 150 10.26 -9.82 -0.06
N LYS A 151 11.17 -8.85 0.09
CA LYS A 151 12.42 -9.08 0.82
C LYS A 151 12.15 -9.01 2.32
N ILE A 152 12.60 -10.03 3.06
CA ILE A 152 12.36 -10.17 4.49
C ILE A 152 13.63 -9.90 5.30
N ALA A 153 13.51 -9.10 6.35
CA ALA A 153 14.58 -8.85 7.30
C ALA A 153 14.82 -10.05 8.23
N LYS A 154 16.10 -10.37 8.47
CA LYS A 154 16.55 -11.45 9.37
C LYS A 154 16.24 -11.15 10.83
N ASN A 155 16.22 -9.88 11.22
CA ASN A 155 15.95 -9.43 12.57
C ASN A 155 15.44 -7.98 12.58
N LYS A 156 14.94 -7.54 13.74
CA LYS A 156 14.41 -6.18 13.94
C LYS A 156 15.43 -5.10 13.57
N ASN A 157 16.69 -5.23 13.98
CA ASN A 157 17.71 -4.20 13.71
C ASN A 157 17.94 -4.02 12.20
N GLN A 158 17.95 -5.12 11.44
CA GLN A 158 18.05 -5.04 9.98
C GLN A 158 16.84 -4.31 9.39
N TRP A 159 15.63 -4.62 9.86
CA TRP A 159 14.41 -3.96 9.40
C TRP A 159 14.41 -2.47 9.73
N ILE A 160 14.69 -2.09 10.99
CA ILE A 160 14.81 -0.68 11.42
C ILE A 160 15.82 0.07 10.54
N ASN A 161 16.99 -0.53 10.30
CA ASN A 161 18.01 0.11 9.48
C ASN A 161 17.54 0.29 8.02
N ASN A 162 16.76 -0.65 7.49
CA ASN A 162 16.20 -0.57 6.14
C ASN A 162 15.12 0.54 6.04
N VAL A 163 14.15 0.58 6.96
CA VAL A 163 13.07 1.57 6.91
C VAL A 163 13.57 2.98 7.24
N LEU A 164 14.65 3.13 8.02
CA LEU A 164 15.31 4.42 8.25
C LEU A 164 16.29 4.82 7.15
N GLY A 165 16.77 3.87 6.33
CA GLY A 165 17.85 4.10 5.37
C GLY A 165 19.24 4.35 5.99
N ARG A 166 19.38 4.13 7.31
CA ARG A 166 20.61 4.32 8.08
C ARG A 166 20.62 3.43 9.31
N LYS A 167 21.76 3.27 9.97
CA LYS A 167 21.80 2.62 11.29
C LYS A 167 20.93 3.41 12.28
N GLY A 168 20.09 2.71 13.03
CA GLY A 168 19.22 3.33 14.01
C GLY A 168 18.62 2.36 15.01
N THR A 169 17.98 2.93 16.02
CA THR A 169 17.29 2.24 17.10
C THR A 169 15.77 2.33 16.93
N HIS A 170 15.04 1.59 17.76
CA HIS A 170 13.59 1.68 17.80
C HIS A 170 13.11 3.10 18.18
N LYS A 171 13.84 3.78 19.06
CA LYS A 171 13.57 5.16 19.45
C LYS A 171 13.80 6.14 18.30
N ASP A 172 14.81 5.89 17.46
CA ASP A 172 15.05 6.67 16.24
C ASP A 172 13.90 6.51 15.23
N LEU A 173 13.35 5.30 15.11
CA LEU A 173 12.18 5.02 14.28
C LEU A 173 10.97 5.83 14.74
N HIS A 174 10.63 5.76 16.03
CA HIS A 174 9.52 6.56 16.58
C HIS A 174 9.73 8.06 16.38
N LYS A 175 10.97 8.55 16.52
CA LYS A 175 11.29 9.96 16.28
C LYS A 175 11.10 10.36 14.81
N GLN A 176 11.50 9.48 13.88
CA GLN A 176 11.30 9.69 12.45
C GLN A 176 9.81 9.73 12.10
N ILE A 177 9.03 8.78 12.59
CA ILE A 177 7.57 8.72 12.37
C ILE A 177 6.89 10.01 12.86
N LYS A 178 7.21 10.46 14.07
CA LYS A 178 6.65 11.72 14.63
C LYS A 178 7.07 12.98 13.87
N LYS A 179 8.18 12.92 13.12
CA LYS A 179 8.67 14.02 12.29
C LYS A 179 7.98 14.04 10.93
N ASP A 180 7.83 12.87 10.31
CA ASP A 180 7.39 12.74 8.92
C ASP A 180 5.86 12.81 8.81
N PHE A 181 5.14 12.37 9.84
CA PHE A 181 3.68 12.26 9.78
C PHE A 181 2.95 13.21 10.72
N LEU A 182 1.72 13.58 10.34
CA LEU A 182 0.79 14.28 11.24
C LEU A 182 0.60 13.48 12.54
N LYS A 183 0.51 14.19 13.67
CA LYS A 183 0.51 13.59 15.02
C LYS A 183 -0.46 12.41 15.18
N GLU A 184 -1.69 12.52 14.68
CA GLU A 184 -2.67 11.43 14.74
C GLU A 184 -2.19 10.18 13.99
N PHE A 185 -1.72 10.34 12.74
CA PHE A 185 -1.20 9.25 11.93
C PHE A 185 0.12 8.68 12.48
N ALA A 186 1.00 9.53 13.00
CA ALA A 186 2.25 9.13 13.63
C ALA A 186 2.01 8.20 14.84
N ASN A 187 0.99 8.49 15.64
CA ASN A 187 0.63 7.65 16.78
C ASN A 187 0.08 6.29 16.32
N GLU A 188 -0.88 6.29 15.38
CA GLU A 188 -1.42 5.05 14.81
C GLU A 188 -0.30 4.18 14.23
N GLN A 189 0.63 4.77 13.46
CA GLN A 189 1.74 4.03 12.86
C GLN A 189 2.73 3.46 13.90
N ILE A 190 3.00 4.19 14.98
CA ILE A 190 3.85 3.69 16.08
C ILE A 190 3.19 2.50 16.76
N GLU A 191 1.90 2.59 17.07
CA GLU A 191 1.15 1.49 17.69
C GLU A 191 1.18 0.23 16.82
N THR A 192 0.85 0.35 15.52
CA THR A 192 0.91 -0.79 14.59
C THR A 192 2.31 -1.41 14.50
N ILE A 193 3.36 -0.58 14.39
CA ILE A 193 4.74 -1.07 14.31
C ILE A 193 5.15 -1.80 15.59
N ASP A 194 4.79 -1.27 16.76
CA ASP A 194 5.08 -1.88 18.04
C ASP A 194 4.37 -3.24 18.15
N ASP A 195 3.10 -3.32 17.75
CA ASP A 195 2.32 -4.56 17.74
C ASP A 195 2.86 -5.63 16.77
N ASP A 196 3.21 -5.26 15.53
CA ASP A 196 3.82 -6.16 14.54
C ASP A 196 5.12 -6.77 15.07
N ILE A 197 5.94 -5.92 15.65
CA ILE A 197 7.23 -6.28 16.23
C ILE A 197 7.03 -7.28 17.37
N ILE A 198 6.10 -7.01 18.29
CA ILE A 198 5.87 -7.84 19.47
C ILE A 198 5.24 -9.17 19.08
N SER A 199 4.21 -9.15 18.22
CA SER A 199 3.47 -10.33 17.79
C SER A 199 4.37 -11.34 17.07
N ILE A 200 5.25 -10.88 16.17
CA ILE A 200 6.17 -11.75 15.44
C ILE A 200 7.25 -12.32 16.36
N ASP A 201 7.81 -11.51 17.26
CA ASP A 201 8.79 -12.00 18.23
C ASP A 201 8.19 -13.05 19.17
N TRP A 202 6.93 -12.86 19.58
CA TRP A 202 6.18 -13.86 20.34
C TRP A 202 6.00 -15.15 19.55
N LEU A 203 5.56 -15.08 18.29
CA LEU A 203 5.42 -16.26 17.42
C LEU A 203 6.76 -17.01 17.30
N ARG A 204 7.87 -16.30 17.04
CA ARG A 204 9.20 -16.90 16.94
C ARG A 204 9.65 -17.60 18.23
N LYS A 205 9.30 -17.07 19.41
CA LYS A 205 9.61 -17.71 20.71
C LYS A 205 8.73 -18.93 20.96
N LYS A 206 7.46 -18.89 20.56
CA LYS A 206 6.48 -19.97 20.78
C LYS A 206 6.77 -21.21 19.92
N PHE A 207 7.25 -21.04 18.70
CA PHE A 207 7.62 -22.14 17.78
C PHE A 207 9.08 -22.63 17.94
N LYS A 208 9.85 -22.09 18.90
CA LYS A 208 11.18 -22.56 19.27
C LYS A 208 11.18 -23.55 20.45
N LYS A 209 10.03 -24.17 20.73
CA LYS A 209 9.89 -25.28 21.68
C LYS A 209 9.54 -26.55 20.94
#